data_AF-A0A5C6DVZ9-F1
#
_entry.id   AF-A0A5C6DVZ9-F1
#
_cell.length_a   1.000
_cell.length_b   1.000
_cell.length_c   1.000
_cell.angle_alpha   90.00
_cell.angle_beta   90.00
_cell.angle_gamma   90.00
#
_symmetry.space_group_name_H-M   'P 1'
#
loop_
_entity.id
_entity.type
_entity.pdbx_description
1 polymer ?
#
loop_
_entity_poly.entity_id
_entity_poly.type
_entity_poly.pdbx_seq_one_letter_code
_entity_poly.pdbx_strand_id
1 'polypeptide(L)'
;MLWPLVLPFKITFWLLTGFVAIATLAAYVFKRNLGKTFLISSVLACLAFIPVCSGIMSFMDATRFGVFYYDDFAEVKDLRVERYLPPAARVITLDKFAMGHRAKYTISETELRDYLDQLWLETDGRSAIPREELEDGDAATYDEFDYRFEGLDWPPLERAFEFHSPVQRDGGGANYFFDPTSNTVYQQAGYW
;
A
#
# COMPACT_ATOMS: atom_id res chain seq x y z
N MET A 1 -2.21 4.28 -9.57
CA MET A 1 -2.72 5.31 -8.60
C MET A 1 -1.64 6.31 -8.16
N LEU A 2 -1.93 7.62 -8.08
CA LEU A 2 -0.98 8.65 -7.56
C LEU A 2 -1.10 8.90 -6.04
N TRP A 3 -1.74 7.99 -5.29
CA TRP A 3 -2.08 8.19 -3.87
C TRP A 3 -0.88 8.59 -2.98
N PRO A 4 0.32 7.99 -3.11
CA PRO A 4 1.47 8.39 -2.32
C PRO A 4 1.81 9.88 -2.49
N LEU A 5 1.53 10.45 -3.68
CA LEU A 5 1.86 11.81 -4.07
C LEU A 5 0.80 12.85 -3.68
N VAL A 6 -0.48 12.46 -3.62
CA VAL A 6 -1.59 13.42 -3.42
C VAL A 6 -1.48 14.16 -2.09
N LEU A 7 -1.19 13.45 -1.00
CA LEU A 7 -1.12 14.08 0.32
C LEU A 7 0.15 14.95 0.49
N PRO A 8 1.37 14.51 0.14
CA PRO A 8 2.55 15.38 0.13
C PRO A 8 2.37 16.62 -0.74
N PHE A 9 1.76 16.48 -1.92
CA PHE A 9 1.46 17.62 -2.80
C PHE A 9 0.54 18.64 -2.11
N LYS A 10 -0.56 18.17 -1.51
CA LYS A 10 -1.51 19.04 -0.79
C LYS A 10 -0.85 19.76 0.39
N ILE A 11 -0.08 19.03 1.20
CA ILE A 11 0.62 19.63 2.35
C ILE A 11 1.60 20.70 1.86
N THR A 12 2.41 20.39 0.84
CA THR A 12 3.39 21.31 0.26
C THR A 12 2.74 22.57 -0.30
N PHE A 13 1.66 22.39 -1.07
CA PHE A 13 0.91 23.49 -1.66
C PHE A 13 0.41 24.46 -0.59
N TRP A 14 -0.24 23.94 0.46
CA TRP A 14 -0.78 24.77 1.54
C TRP A 14 0.32 25.43 2.38
N LEU A 15 1.42 24.71 2.67
CA LEU A 15 2.55 25.23 3.41
C LEU A 15 3.20 26.42 2.70
N LEU A 16 3.44 26.30 1.40
CA LEU A 16 4.07 27.36 0.59
C LEU A 16 3.11 28.53 0.33
N THR A 17 1.82 28.26 0.15
CA THR A 17 0.80 29.32 0.08
C THR A 17 0.74 30.11 1.40
N GLY A 18 0.75 29.40 2.54
CA GLY A 18 0.81 30.01 3.86
C GLY A 18 2.06 30.86 4.06
N PHE A 19 3.23 30.37 3.61
CA PHE A 19 4.47 31.15 3.62
C PHE A 19 4.36 32.46 2.83
N VAL A 20 3.83 32.43 1.60
CA VAL A 20 3.61 33.63 0.77
C VAL A 20 2.67 34.61 1.47
N ALA A 21 1.57 34.13 2.05
CA ALA A 21 0.61 34.94 2.77
C ALA A 21 1.24 35.62 4.00
N ILE A 22 1.95 34.85 4.83
CA ILE A 22 2.63 35.37 6.03
C ILE A 22 3.71 36.39 5.65
N ALA A 23 4.53 36.10 4.63
CA ALA A 23 5.56 37.03 4.17
C ALA A 23 4.96 38.37 3.67
N THR A 24 3.82 38.30 2.98
CA THR A 24 3.12 39.48 2.46
C THR A 24 2.48 40.29 3.59
N LEU A 25 1.86 39.62 4.57
CA LEU A 25 1.32 40.27 5.78
C LEU A 25 2.43 40.91 6.62
N ALA A 26 3.56 40.24 6.80
CA ALA A 26 4.72 40.81 7.47
C ALA A 26 5.22 42.06 6.74
N ALA A 27 5.27 42.04 5.40
CA ALA A 27 5.64 43.22 4.63
C ALA A 27 4.69 44.40 4.86
N TYR A 28 3.39 44.16 5.02
CA TYR A 28 2.43 45.20 5.40
C TYR A 28 2.77 45.81 6.77
N VAL A 29 2.92 44.96 7.79
CA VAL A 29 3.19 45.38 9.17
C VAL A 29 4.52 46.15 9.27
N PHE A 30 5.55 45.69 8.58
CA PHE A 30 6.87 46.32 8.57
C PHE A 30 7.02 47.45 7.53
N LYS A 31 5.92 47.89 6.90
CA LYS A 31 5.89 48.98 5.90
C LYS A 31 6.87 48.76 4.73
N ARG A 32 7.05 47.51 4.32
CA ARG A 32 7.84 47.12 3.14
C ARG A 32 6.98 47.15 1.88
N ASN A 33 7.61 47.09 0.71
CA ASN A 33 6.90 47.05 -0.57
C ASN A 33 6.17 45.70 -0.73
N LEU A 34 4.84 45.75 -0.70
CA LEU A 34 3.96 44.58 -0.79
C LEU A 34 4.13 43.82 -2.11
N GLY A 35 4.06 44.54 -3.23
CA GLY A 35 4.13 43.92 -4.56
C GLY A 35 5.46 43.20 -4.80
N LYS A 36 6.57 43.82 -4.41
CA LYS A 36 7.90 43.18 -4.49
C LYS A 36 8.01 41.97 -3.58
N THR A 37 7.50 42.06 -2.35
CA THR A 37 7.58 40.94 -1.39
C THR A 37 6.76 39.75 -1.86
N PHE A 38 5.53 40.00 -2.34
CA PHE A 38 4.67 38.97 -2.91
C PHE A 38 5.34 38.28 -4.11
N LEU A 39 5.86 39.05 -5.07
CA LEU A 39 6.53 38.48 -6.24
C LEU A 39 7.73 37.59 -5.86
N ILE A 40 8.60 38.09 -4.97
CA ILE A 40 9.78 37.35 -4.52
C ILE A 40 9.37 36.08 -3.76
N SER A 41 8.42 36.17 -2.83
CA SER A 41 7.98 35.01 -2.06
C SER A 41 7.28 33.96 -2.93
N SER A 42 6.51 34.38 -3.95
CA SER A 42 5.91 33.47 -4.92
C SER A 42 6.96 32.74 -5.76
N VAL A 43 7.98 33.44 -6.26
CA VAL A 43 9.08 32.79 -7.01
C VAL A 43 9.83 31.80 -6.13
N LEU A 44 10.15 32.18 -4.89
CA LEU A 44 10.79 31.28 -3.92
C LEU A 44 9.91 30.05 -3.62
N ALA A 45 8.61 30.23 -3.45
CA ALA A 45 7.67 29.14 -3.24
C ALA A 45 7.65 28.17 -4.45
N CYS A 46 7.61 28.68 -5.68
CA CYS A 46 7.67 27.84 -6.88
C CYS A 46 8.98 27.03 -6.95
N LEU A 47 10.11 27.67 -6.66
CA LEU A 47 11.43 27.00 -6.65
C LEU A 47 11.54 25.97 -5.52
N ALA A 48 10.96 26.25 -4.35
CA ALA A 48 10.99 25.38 -3.19
C ALA A 48 9.98 24.22 -3.28
N PHE A 49 9.02 24.25 -4.23
CA PHE A 49 7.93 23.28 -4.28
C PHE A 49 8.43 21.83 -4.37
N ILE A 50 9.30 21.53 -5.33
CA ILE A 50 9.81 20.18 -5.54
C ILE A 50 10.61 19.68 -4.31
N PRO A 51 11.65 20.38 -3.81
CA PRO A 51 12.42 19.86 -2.68
C PRO A 51 11.59 19.73 -1.39
N VAL A 52 10.65 20.65 -1.14
CA VAL A 52 9.75 20.55 0.03
C VAL A 52 8.78 19.37 -0.12
N CYS A 53 8.22 19.16 -1.32
CA CYS A 53 7.35 18.03 -1.60
C CYS A 53 8.06 16.69 -1.45
N SER A 54 9.28 16.57 -1.99
CA SER A 54 10.11 15.39 -1.81
C SER A 54 10.44 15.13 -0.34
N GLY A 55 10.79 16.17 0.43
CA GLY A 55 11.08 16.01 1.86
C GLY A 55 9.86 15.55 2.67
N ILE A 56 8.69 16.13 2.41
CA ILE A 56 7.42 15.71 3.04
C ILE A 56 7.09 14.26 2.65
N MET A 57 7.27 13.90 1.37
CA MET A 57 7.05 12.54 0.90
C MET A 57 7.96 11.55 1.62
N SER A 58 9.27 11.79 1.70
CA SER A 58 10.20 10.91 2.41
C SER A 58 9.83 10.71 3.88
N PHE A 59 9.43 11.79 4.57
CA PHE A 59 8.98 11.69 5.95
C PHE A 59 7.71 10.85 6.11
N MET A 60 6.74 11.07 5.22
CA MET A 60 5.48 10.34 5.26
C MET A 60 5.66 8.87 4.88
N ASP A 61 6.48 8.58 3.88
CA ASP A 61 6.75 7.24 3.41
C ASP A 61 7.41 6.37 4.48
N ALA A 62 8.27 6.96 5.33
CA ALA A 62 8.84 6.29 6.51
C ALA A 62 7.79 5.84 7.55
N THR A 63 6.58 6.38 7.50
CA THR A 63 5.47 5.98 8.40
C THR A 63 4.43 5.10 7.72
N ARG A 64 4.40 5.10 6.38
CA ARG A 64 3.39 4.40 5.56
C ARG A 64 3.86 3.04 5.06
N PHE A 65 5.17 2.92 4.87
CA PHE A 65 5.83 1.80 4.22
C PHE A 65 6.85 1.16 5.16
N GLY A 66 7.22 -0.08 4.85
CA GLY A 66 8.03 -0.94 5.70
C GLY A 66 7.19 -2.02 6.38
N VAL A 67 7.79 -2.64 7.39
CA VAL A 67 7.25 -3.81 8.07
C VAL A 67 6.49 -3.39 9.33
N PHE A 68 5.26 -3.88 9.45
CA PHE A 68 4.36 -3.66 10.56
C PHE A 68 3.90 -5.01 11.12
N TYR A 69 3.56 -5.03 12.40
CA TYR A 69 3.10 -6.22 13.11
C TYR A 69 1.75 -5.91 13.77
N TYR A 70 0.79 -6.81 13.59
CA TYR A 70 -0.56 -6.69 14.12
C TYR A 70 -1.01 -8.04 14.68
N ASP A 71 -1.81 -8.01 15.74
CA ASP A 71 -2.36 -9.24 16.32
C ASP A 71 -3.52 -9.79 15.48
N ASP A 72 -4.35 -8.91 14.93
CA ASP A 72 -5.53 -9.26 14.14
C ASP A 72 -5.87 -8.22 13.05
N PHE A 73 -6.84 -8.57 12.21
CA PHE A 73 -7.31 -7.74 11.11
C PHE A 73 -7.85 -6.37 11.56
N ALA A 74 -8.45 -6.25 12.75
CA ALA A 74 -9.09 -5.00 13.19
C ALA A 74 -8.09 -3.88 13.49
N GLU A 75 -6.82 -4.23 13.73
CA GLU A 75 -5.73 -3.27 13.90
C GLU A 75 -5.22 -2.71 12.56
N VAL A 76 -5.46 -3.42 11.45
CA VAL A 76 -5.08 -3.02 10.10
C VAL A 76 -6.03 -1.94 9.60
N LYS A 77 -5.63 -0.68 9.73
CA LYS A 77 -6.42 0.50 9.31
C LYS A 77 -5.93 1.06 7.97
N ASP A 78 -5.89 0.22 6.94
CA ASP A 78 -5.57 0.62 5.56
C ASP A 78 -6.48 -0.14 4.58
N LEU A 79 -7.47 0.56 4.03
CA LEU A 79 -8.46 0.03 3.09
C LEU A 79 -7.85 -0.75 1.91
N ARG A 80 -6.62 -0.43 1.50
CA ARG A 80 -5.95 -1.14 0.39
C ARG A 80 -5.43 -2.51 0.81
N VAL A 81 -5.03 -2.64 2.08
CA VAL A 81 -4.64 -3.92 2.68
C VAL A 81 -5.91 -4.71 3.01
N GLU A 82 -6.88 -4.07 3.68
CA GLU A 82 -8.16 -4.67 4.08
C GLU A 82 -8.91 -5.29 2.89
N ARG A 83 -8.80 -4.72 1.69
CA ARG A 83 -9.40 -5.27 0.48
C ARG A 83 -8.94 -6.70 0.16
N TYR A 84 -7.68 -7.03 0.46
CA TYR A 84 -7.08 -8.31 0.10
C TYR A 84 -6.73 -9.16 1.33
N LEU A 85 -6.81 -8.61 2.54
CA LEU A 85 -6.52 -9.35 3.76
C LEU A 85 -7.81 -10.01 4.30
N PRO A 86 -7.84 -11.32 4.55
CA PRO A 86 -9.02 -11.96 5.12
C PRO A 86 -9.33 -11.44 6.53
N PRO A 87 -10.60 -11.19 6.90
CA PRO A 87 -10.97 -10.73 8.25
C PRO A 87 -10.59 -11.70 9.38
N ALA A 88 -10.43 -13.00 9.08
CA ALA A 88 -10.03 -14.02 10.04
C ALA A 88 -8.50 -14.12 10.24
N ALA A 89 -7.70 -13.30 9.53
CA ALA A 89 -6.25 -13.31 9.66
C ALA A 89 -5.79 -12.89 11.07
N ARG A 90 -4.82 -13.63 11.62
CA ARG A 90 -4.21 -13.37 12.93
C ARG A 90 -2.69 -13.45 12.86
N VAL A 91 -2.00 -12.80 13.81
CA VAL A 91 -0.53 -12.75 13.89
C VAL A 91 0.06 -12.28 12.55
N ILE A 92 -0.32 -11.06 12.17
CA ILE A 92 -0.06 -10.50 10.85
C ILE A 92 1.27 -9.76 10.88
N THR A 93 2.18 -10.15 10.01
CA THR A 93 3.34 -9.33 9.61
C THR A 93 3.05 -8.76 8.23
N LEU A 94 3.09 -7.43 8.11
CA LEU A 94 2.69 -6.71 6.91
C LEU A 94 3.84 -5.84 6.41
N ASP A 95 4.37 -6.15 5.23
CA ASP A 95 5.34 -5.31 4.54
C ASP A 95 4.64 -4.47 3.47
N LYS A 96 4.60 -3.16 3.67
CA LYS A 96 3.89 -2.21 2.82
C LYS A 96 4.86 -1.45 1.93
N PHE A 97 4.52 -1.32 0.65
CA PHE A 97 5.26 -0.49 -0.29
C PHE A 97 4.29 0.28 -1.20
N ALA A 98 4.83 1.17 -2.04
CA ALA A 98 4.02 2.14 -2.80
C ALA A 98 2.94 1.48 -3.69
N MET A 99 3.28 0.34 -4.28
CA MET A 99 2.46 -0.35 -5.29
C MET A 99 1.76 -1.61 -4.78
N GLY A 100 1.79 -1.87 -3.47
CA GLY A 100 1.27 -3.12 -2.95
C GLY A 100 1.64 -3.40 -1.51
N HIS A 101 1.42 -4.65 -1.11
CA HIS A 101 1.92 -5.17 0.15
C HIS A 101 2.24 -6.65 0.04
N ARG A 102 3.08 -7.11 0.97
CA ARG A 102 3.25 -8.52 1.30
C ARG A 102 2.73 -8.73 2.72
N ALA A 103 2.05 -9.84 2.97
CA ALA A 103 1.59 -10.19 4.31
C ALA A 103 1.94 -11.64 4.65
N LYS A 104 2.24 -11.88 5.91
CA LYS A 104 2.34 -13.20 6.52
C LYS A 104 1.35 -13.25 7.67
N TYR A 105 0.50 -14.25 7.73
CA TYR A 105 -0.47 -14.39 8.81
C TYR A 105 -0.88 -15.85 9.00
N THR A 106 -1.55 -16.13 10.11
CA THR A 106 -2.17 -17.44 10.36
C THR A 106 -3.66 -17.37 10.02
N ILE A 107 -4.20 -18.42 9.41
CA ILE A 107 -5.63 -18.60 9.10
C ILE A 107 -5.88 -20.09 8.82
N SER A 108 -7.09 -20.61 9.05
CA SER A 108 -7.40 -21.97 8.59
C SER A 108 -7.62 -22.03 7.07
N GLU A 109 -7.43 -23.20 6.47
CA GLU A 109 -7.67 -23.39 5.04
C GLU A 109 -9.12 -23.06 4.65
N THR A 110 -10.08 -23.49 5.47
CA THR A 110 -11.51 -23.25 5.21
C THR A 110 -11.82 -21.76 5.23
N GLU A 111 -11.34 -21.01 6.22
CA GLU A 111 -11.55 -19.56 6.29
C GLU A 111 -10.91 -18.82 5.10
N LEU A 112 -9.72 -19.27 4.64
CA LEU A 112 -9.08 -18.70 3.47
C LEU A 112 -9.90 -18.97 2.19
N ARG A 113 -10.34 -20.22 1.99
CA ARG A 113 -11.12 -20.59 0.80
C ARG A 113 -12.47 -19.89 0.77
N ASP A 114 -13.19 -19.85 1.90
CA ASP A 114 -14.48 -19.16 2.00
C ASP A 114 -14.35 -17.66 1.66
N TYR A 115 -13.29 -17.02 2.15
CA TYR A 115 -12.98 -15.62 1.82
C TYR A 115 -12.74 -15.43 0.32
N LEU A 116 -11.92 -16.28 -0.30
CA LEU A 116 -11.62 -16.20 -1.74
C LEU A 116 -12.85 -16.48 -2.59
N ASP A 117 -13.64 -17.50 -2.23
CA ASP A 117 -14.88 -17.83 -2.91
C ASP A 117 -15.86 -16.67 -2.88
N GLN A 118 -15.96 -15.97 -1.74
CA GLN A 118 -16.74 -14.75 -1.64
C GLN A 118 -16.21 -13.63 -2.56
N LEU A 119 -14.90 -13.39 -2.60
CA LEU A 119 -14.32 -12.38 -3.51
C LEU A 119 -14.64 -12.67 -4.98
N TRP A 120 -14.52 -13.94 -5.39
CA TRP A 120 -14.85 -14.38 -6.74
C TRP A 120 -16.33 -14.23 -7.06
N LEU A 121 -17.21 -14.56 -6.12
CA LEU A 121 -18.66 -14.37 -6.24
C LEU A 121 -19.02 -12.88 -6.43
N GLU A 122 -18.45 -12.00 -5.60
CA GLU A 122 -18.71 -10.55 -5.66
C GLU A 122 -18.21 -9.92 -6.96
N THR A 123 -17.18 -10.50 -7.57
CA THR A 123 -16.63 -10.00 -8.83
C THR A 123 -17.50 -10.39 -10.03
N ASP A 124 -18.31 -11.45 -9.94
CA ASP A 124 -19.34 -11.83 -10.93
C ASP A 124 -18.82 -11.82 -12.38
N GLY A 125 -17.73 -12.55 -12.65
CA GLY A 125 -17.13 -12.67 -13.99
C GLY A 125 -16.44 -11.41 -14.52
N ARG A 126 -16.31 -10.34 -13.71
CA ARG A 126 -15.59 -9.10 -14.09
C ARG A 126 -14.07 -9.20 -13.95
N SER A 127 -13.55 -10.34 -13.48
CA SER A 127 -12.12 -10.61 -13.44
C SER A 127 -11.54 -10.56 -14.86
N ALA A 128 -10.33 -10.03 -15.01
CA ALA A 128 -9.61 -10.00 -16.26
C ALA A 128 -9.16 -11.41 -16.69
N ILE A 129 -8.94 -12.29 -15.73
CA ILE A 129 -8.58 -13.70 -15.93
C ILE A 129 -9.62 -14.57 -15.21
N PRO A 130 -10.25 -15.55 -15.88
CA PRO A 130 -11.16 -16.51 -15.23
C PRO A 130 -10.46 -17.31 -14.14
N ARG A 131 -11.20 -17.70 -13.09
CA ARG A 131 -10.61 -18.44 -11.97
C ARG A 131 -10.04 -19.79 -12.42
N GLU A 132 -10.69 -20.41 -13.39
CA GLU A 132 -10.35 -21.72 -13.92
C GLU A 132 -9.04 -21.70 -14.75
N GLU A 133 -8.59 -20.51 -15.16
CA GLU A 133 -7.31 -20.31 -15.84
C GLU A 133 -6.16 -20.01 -14.87
N LEU A 134 -6.45 -19.92 -13.56
CA LEU A 134 -5.47 -19.73 -12.50
C LEU A 134 -5.22 -21.06 -11.79
N GLU A 135 -3.98 -21.28 -11.36
CA GLU A 135 -3.51 -22.50 -10.68
C GLU A 135 -3.96 -22.53 -9.21
N ASP A 136 -5.27 -22.39 -8.97
CA ASP A 136 -5.88 -22.36 -7.63
C ASP A 136 -5.85 -23.74 -6.96
N GLY A 137 -5.06 -23.86 -5.89
CA GLY A 137 -4.88 -25.07 -5.11
C GLY A 137 -3.74 -25.98 -5.60
N ASP A 138 -2.97 -25.54 -6.59
CA ASP A 138 -1.77 -26.23 -7.03
C ASP A 138 -0.61 -25.98 -6.06
N ALA A 139 0.33 -26.93 -6.02
CA ALA A 139 1.51 -26.82 -5.18
C ALA A 139 2.47 -25.77 -5.77
N ALA A 140 2.76 -24.72 -5.00
CA ALA A 140 3.67 -23.68 -5.42
C ALA A 140 5.12 -24.20 -5.42
N THR A 141 5.92 -23.75 -6.39
CA THR A 141 7.34 -24.09 -6.41
C THR A 141 8.14 -23.23 -5.43
N TYR A 142 9.22 -23.78 -4.89
CA TYR A 142 10.09 -23.06 -3.95
C TYR A 142 10.71 -21.80 -4.60
N ASP A 143 11.09 -21.88 -5.87
CA ASP A 143 11.75 -20.79 -6.59
C ASP A 143 10.82 -19.57 -6.80
N GLU A 144 9.52 -19.81 -7.05
CA GLU A 144 8.52 -18.74 -7.15
C GLU A 144 8.28 -18.03 -5.83
N PHE A 145 8.35 -18.79 -4.74
CA PHE A 145 8.17 -18.27 -3.39
C PHE A 145 9.37 -17.42 -2.93
N ASP A 146 10.60 -17.93 -3.09
CA ASP A 146 11.81 -17.23 -2.64
C ASP A 146 11.96 -15.87 -3.31
N TYR A 147 11.72 -15.80 -4.63
CA TYR A 147 11.76 -14.54 -5.38
C TYR A 147 10.72 -13.51 -4.92
N ARG A 148 9.51 -13.93 -4.54
CA ARG A 148 8.43 -13.01 -4.15
C ARG A 148 8.59 -12.44 -2.74
N PHE A 149 9.18 -13.22 -1.83
CA PHE A 149 9.30 -12.87 -0.41
C PHE A 149 10.73 -12.57 0.04
N GLU A 150 11.66 -12.43 -0.91
CA GLU A 150 13.05 -12.04 -0.63
C GLU A 150 13.14 -10.78 0.25
N GLY A 151 14.10 -10.81 1.19
CA GLY A 151 14.44 -9.69 2.06
C GLY A 151 13.55 -9.51 3.30
N LEU A 152 12.62 -10.42 3.56
CA LEU A 152 11.72 -10.36 4.73
C LEU A 152 12.10 -11.29 5.90
N ASP A 153 13.14 -12.10 5.73
CA ASP A 153 13.60 -13.12 6.70
C ASP A 153 12.47 -14.05 7.19
N TRP A 154 11.44 -14.23 6.36
CA TRP A 154 10.34 -15.13 6.66
C TRP A 154 10.77 -16.58 6.39
N PRO A 155 10.49 -17.53 7.31
CA PRO A 155 10.83 -18.93 7.09
C PRO A 155 10.13 -19.46 5.84
N PRO A 156 10.75 -20.38 5.10
CA PRO A 156 10.09 -21.02 3.96
C PRO A 156 8.87 -21.81 4.43
N LEU A 157 7.83 -21.85 3.60
CA LEU A 157 6.69 -22.73 3.82
C LEU A 157 7.08 -24.16 3.45
N GLU A 158 6.72 -25.14 4.28
CA GLU A 158 7.08 -26.55 4.02
C GLU A 158 6.32 -27.12 2.81
N ARG A 159 5.04 -26.74 2.69
CA ARG A 159 4.14 -27.16 1.61
C ARG A 159 3.21 -26.01 1.24
N ALA A 160 3.58 -25.18 0.28
CA ALA A 160 2.75 -24.07 -0.16
C ALA A 160 1.76 -24.50 -1.25
N PHE A 161 0.50 -24.13 -1.09
CA PHE A 161 -0.52 -24.18 -2.13
C PHE A 161 -0.89 -22.76 -2.54
N GLU A 162 -0.87 -22.48 -3.84
CA GLU A 162 -1.19 -21.14 -4.35
C GLU A 162 -2.70 -20.96 -4.54
N PHE A 163 -3.19 -19.77 -4.23
CA PHE A 163 -4.55 -19.33 -4.50
C PHE A 163 -4.54 -17.87 -4.97
N HIS A 164 -5.59 -17.47 -5.66
CA HIS A 164 -5.68 -16.16 -6.28
C HIS A 164 -6.97 -15.43 -5.92
N SER A 165 -6.86 -14.12 -5.74
CA SER A 165 -8.03 -13.25 -5.83
C SER A 165 -8.43 -13.03 -7.29
N PRO A 166 -9.63 -12.49 -7.55
CA PRO A 166 -9.95 -11.91 -8.84
C PRO A 166 -8.89 -10.90 -9.31
N VAL A 167 -8.65 -10.87 -10.61
CA VAL A 167 -7.65 -9.99 -11.24
C VAL A 167 -8.36 -8.80 -11.86
N GLN A 168 -7.98 -7.59 -11.47
CA GLN A 168 -8.48 -6.35 -12.06
C GLN A 168 -7.86 -6.13 -13.45
N ARG A 169 -8.54 -5.37 -14.31
CA ARG A 169 -8.10 -5.12 -15.70
C ARG A 169 -6.77 -4.37 -15.82
N ASP A 170 -6.37 -3.68 -14.78
CA ASP A 170 -5.10 -2.96 -14.64
C ASP A 170 -3.99 -3.82 -14.01
N GLY A 171 -4.25 -5.09 -13.73
CA GLY A 171 -3.31 -6.02 -13.10
C GLY A 171 -3.35 -6.00 -11.56
N GLY A 172 -4.31 -5.31 -10.95
CA GLY A 172 -4.54 -5.38 -9.50
C GLY A 172 -5.05 -6.76 -9.08
N GLY A 173 -4.71 -7.22 -7.88
CA GLY A 173 -5.06 -8.54 -7.38
C GLY A 173 -4.12 -9.00 -6.28
N ALA A 174 -4.30 -10.23 -5.81
CA ALA A 174 -3.48 -10.84 -4.79
C ALA A 174 -3.29 -12.34 -5.02
N ASN A 175 -2.09 -12.82 -4.69
CA ASN A 175 -1.73 -14.23 -4.64
C ASN A 175 -1.52 -14.62 -3.17
N TYR A 176 -1.93 -15.84 -2.83
CA TYR A 176 -1.88 -16.39 -1.48
C TYR A 176 -1.21 -17.76 -1.53
N PHE A 177 -0.19 -17.96 -0.70
CA PHE A 177 0.55 -19.20 -0.56
C PHE A 177 0.25 -19.77 0.82
N PHE A 178 -0.54 -20.83 0.89
CA PHE A 178 -0.99 -21.44 2.13
C PHE A 178 -0.22 -22.71 2.46
N ASP A 179 0.23 -22.83 3.71
CA ASP A 179 0.81 -24.05 4.26
C ASP A 179 -0.15 -24.71 5.28
N PRO A 180 -0.71 -25.89 4.98
CA PRO A 180 -1.63 -26.58 5.87
C PRO A 180 -0.95 -27.12 7.14
N THR A 181 0.37 -27.27 7.13
CA THR A 181 1.13 -27.80 8.29
C THR A 181 1.16 -26.79 9.42
N SER A 182 1.41 -25.53 9.06
CA SER A 182 1.54 -24.41 9.99
C SER A 182 0.31 -23.50 10.06
N ASN A 183 -0.68 -23.70 9.18
CA ASN A 183 -1.80 -22.78 8.94
C ASN A 183 -1.33 -21.35 8.61
N THR A 184 -0.21 -21.23 7.90
CA THR A 184 0.40 -19.94 7.57
C THR A 184 0.10 -19.59 6.13
N VAL A 185 -0.27 -18.33 5.88
CA VAL A 185 -0.40 -17.75 4.54
C VAL A 185 0.66 -16.70 4.34
N TYR A 186 1.36 -16.78 3.21
CA TYR A 186 2.12 -15.67 2.65
C TYR A 186 1.34 -15.09 1.49
N GLN A 187 1.21 -13.78 1.45
CA GLN A 187 0.37 -13.07 0.51
C GLN A 187 1.17 -11.97 -0.17
N GLN A 188 0.93 -11.77 -1.46
CA GLN A 188 1.40 -10.60 -2.19
C GLN A 188 0.22 -9.96 -2.93
N ALA A 189 0.00 -8.66 -2.75
CA ALA A 189 -1.05 -7.94 -3.44
C ALA A 189 -0.53 -6.69 -4.16
N GLY A 190 -1.04 -6.46 -5.37
CA GLY A 190 -0.77 -5.29 -6.20
C GLY A 190 -1.89 -4.25 -6.14
N TYR A 191 -1.51 -2.98 -5.99
CA TYR A 191 -2.41 -1.82 -6.00
C TYR A 191 -2.32 -1.09 -7.34
N TRP A 192 -2.83 -1.71 -8.40
CA TRP A 192 -2.93 -1.07 -9.71
C TRP A 192 -4.23 -0.28 -9.84
#